data_AF-A0A924IGW2-F1
#
_entry.id   AF-A0A924IGW2-F1
#
_cell.length_a   1.000
_cell.length_b   1.000
_cell.length_c   1.000
_cell.angle_alpha   90.00
_cell.angle_beta   90.00
_cell.angle_gamma   90.00
#
_symmetry.space_group_name_H-M   'P 1'
#
loop_
_entity.id
_entity.type
_entity.pdbx_description
1 polymer ?
#
loop_
_entity_poly.entity_id
_entity_poly.type
_entity_poly.pdbx_seq_one_letter_code
_entity_poly.pdbx_strand_id
1 'polypeptide(L)'
;MNLLIMGSDTVQIKQKLVRMDVLYIISPKGEILKKFSFQQSLDFLIKNNILSEDTFDQIPENSSYTENHLELLHVNSFYQIPKQNKINSNKFFKENNYVVNSSNASHVFVLNESLDKIVALIPKVKDKNRIKFFSIIHDVQPTPNGELIVYNNYNVHDKNPLSKIEIYDSNFEKTLFSYTRENPERFLSKIAGGVQFFSDGTFLYSEIINDHSKVHYINKKGELIKTFNIKWPSLLKGVQEMKAYDLASFIKFNIPY
;
A
#
# COMPACT_ATOMS: atom_id res chain seq x y z
N MET A 1 -0.76 22.61 0.78
CA MET A 1 -0.35 21.21 0.96
C MET A 1 -0.07 20.63 -0.42
N ASN A 2 1.08 19.98 -0.62
CA ASN A 2 1.36 19.32 -1.90
C ASN A 2 0.57 18.02 -2.00
N LEU A 3 0.26 17.60 -3.22
CA LEU A 3 -0.45 16.37 -3.52
C LEU A 3 0.56 15.25 -3.78
N LEU A 4 0.32 14.07 -3.22
CA LEU A 4 1.08 12.86 -3.49
C LEU A 4 0.27 12.01 -4.47
N ILE A 5 0.82 11.75 -5.64
CA ILE A 5 0.09 11.10 -6.74
C ILE A 5 0.91 9.91 -7.25
N MET A 6 0.20 8.81 -7.53
CA MET A 6 0.75 7.64 -8.18
C MET A 6 0.24 7.62 -9.62
N GLY A 7 1.12 7.24 -10.55
CA GLY A 7 0.79 7.03 -11.95
C GLY A 7 1.58 5.85 -12.50
N SER A 8 1.57 5.72 -13.82
CA SER A 8 2.38 4.72 -14.51
C SER A 8 2.93 5.26 -15.80
N ASP A 9 4.16 4.85 -16.10
CA ASP A 9 4.80 5.02 -17.40
C ASP A 9 4.95 3.64 -18.05
N THR A 10 4.91 3.58 -19.37
CA THR A 10 5.27 2.37 -20.13
C THR A 10 6.71 2.50 -20.59
N VAL A 11 7.53 1.50 -20.28
CA VAL A 11 8.98 1.51 -20.58
C VAL A 11 9.36 0.26 -21.36
N GLN A 12 10.37 0.38 -22.23
CA GLN A 12 10.89 -0.77 -22.98
C GLN A 12 12.07 -1.39 -22.23
N ILE A 13 11.98 -2.69 -21.90
CA ILE A 13 13.03 -3.47 -21.24
C ILE A 13 13.20 -4.79 -22.02
N LYS A 14 14.42 -5.10 -22.48
CA LYS A 14 14.71 -6.30 -23.30
C LYS A 14 13.70 -6.50 -24.44
N GLN A 15 13.42 -5.43 -25.20
CA GLN A 15 12.44 -5.38 -26.31
C GLN A 15 10.96 -5.55 -25.91
N LYS A 16 10.64 -5.70 -24.63
CA LYS A 16 9.27 -5.85 -24.12
C LYS A 16 8.78 -4.56 -23.48
N LEU A 17 7.47 -4.31 -23.55
CA LEU A 17 6.84 -3.14 -22.95
C LEU A 17 6.30 -3.48 -21.56
N VAL A 18 6.78 -2.75 -20.57
CA VAL A 18 6.51 -3.00 -19.16
C VAL A 18 5.84 -1.76 -18.55
N ARG A 19 4.76 -1.96 -17.79
CA ARG A 19 4.16 -0.90 -16.97
C ARG A 19 5.03 -0.72 -15.72
N MET A 20 5.53 0.50 -15.52
CA MET A 20 6.24 0.88 -14.31
C MET A 20 5.46 1.92 -13.53
N ASP A 21 5.38 1.73 -12.21
CA ASP A 21 4.79 2.72 -11.33
C ASP A 21 5.70 3.95 -11.21
N VAL A 22 5.05 5.11 -11.10
CA VAL A 22 5.70 6.41 -10.98
C VAL A 22 5.03 7.22 -9.88
N LEU A 23 5.84 7.93 -9.09
CA LEU A 23 5.40 8.72 -7.96
C LEU A 23 5.66 10.19 -8.22
N TYR A 24 4.68 11.03 -7.91
CA TYR A 24 4.74 12.48 -8.12
C TYR A 24 4.41 13.21 -6.83
N ILE A 25 5.14 14.30 -6.58
CA ILE A 25 4.68 15.36 -5.67
C ILE A 25 4.28 16.53 -6.52
N ILE A 26 3.03 16.95 -6.41
CA ILE A 26 2.45 17.99 -7.26
C ILE A 26 2.03 19.17 -6.38
N SER A 27 2.31 20.40 -6.84
CA SER A 27 1.86 21.61 -6.16
C SER A 27 0.33 21.74 -6.27
N PRO A 28 -0.34 22.54 -5.42
CA PRO A 28 -1.77 22.84 -5.59
C PRO A 28 -2.14 23.43 -6.96
N LYS A 29 -1.16 23.96 -7.70
CA LYS A 29 -1.35 24.53 -9.05
C LYS A 29 -1.18 23.50 -10.17
N GLY A 30 -0.86 22.25 -9.84
CA GLY A 30 -0.65 21.18 -10.83
C GLY A 30 0.80 21.03 -11.31
N GLU A 31 1.77 21.76 -10.73
CA GLU A 31 3.18 21.66 -11.13
C GLU A 31 3.83 20.41 -10.49
N ILE A 32 4.56 19.63 -11.28
CA ILE A 32 5.35 18.49 -10.75
C ILE A 32 6.58 19.04 -10.04
N LEU A 33 6.64 18.86 -8.72
CA LEU A 33 7.75 19.30 -7.87
C LEU A 33 8.84 18.23 -7.73
N LYS A 34 8.44 16.95 -7.66
CA LYS A 34 9.33 15.79 -7.60
C LYS A 34 8.72 14.62 -8.37
N LYS A 35 9.58 13.79 -8.99
CA LYS A 35 9.22 12.57 -9.72
C LYS A 35 10.16 11.44 -9.32
N PHE A 36 9.61 10.26 -9.05
CA PHE A 36 10.37 9.02 -8.92
C PHE A 36 9.78 7.95 -9.83
N SER A 37 10.61 7.34 -10.66
CA SER A 37 10.22 6.19 -11.47
C SER A 37 10.92 4.94 -10.96
N PHE A 38 10.18 3.85 -10.76
CA PHE A 38 10.81 2.58 -10.37
C PHE A 38 11.74 2.02 -11.47
N GLN A 39 11.61 2.49 -12.71
CA GLN A 39 12.58 2.20 -13.78
C GLN A 39 14.00 2.60 -13.38
N GLN A 40 14.18 3.76 -12.73
CA GLN A 40 15.50 4.25 -12.33
C GLN A 40 16.12 3.44 -11.16
N SER A 41 15.33 2.55 -10.55
CA SER A 41 15.74 1.69 -9.45
C SER A 41 15.76 0.20 -9.82
N LEU A 42 15.69 -0.15 -11.11
CA LEU A 42 15.70 -1.55 -11.57
C LEU A 42 16.88 -2.34 -11.01
N ASP A 43 18.11 -1.81 -11.12
CA ASP A 43 19.31 -2.46 -10.60
C ASP A 43 19.22 -2.71 -9.09
N PHE A 44 18.64 -1.76 -8.35
CA PHE A 44 18.40 -1.92 -6.92
C PHE A 44 17.40 -3.05 -6.66
N LEU A 45 16.30 -3.11 -7.41
CA LEU A 45 15.26 -4.14 -7.25
C LEU A 45 15.82 -5.54 -7.57
N ILE A 46 16.59 -5.68 -8.64
CA ILE A 46 17.23 -6.94 -9.04
C ILE A 46 18.28 -7.37 -8.00
N LYS A 47 19.18 -6.46 -7.61
CA LYS A 47 20.23 -6.74 -6.62
C LYS A 47 19.68 -7.19 -5.27
N ASN A 48 18.47 -6.73 -4.93
CA ASN A 48 17.79 -7.10 -3.69
C ASN A 48 16.80 -8.28 -3.88
N ASN A 49 16.83 -8.99 -5.00
CA ASN A 49 15.94 -10.12 -5.32
C ASN A 49 14.44 -9.78 -5.18
N ILE A 50 14.09 -8.52 -5.43
CA ILE A 50 12.68 -8.08 -5.48
C ILE A 50 12.08 -8.42 -6.84
N LEU A 51 12.89 -8.26 -7.90
CA LEU A 51 12.59 -8.70 -9.25
C LEU A 51 13.69 -9.67 -9.67
N SER A 52 13.35 -10.67 -10.50
CA SER A 52 14.36 -11.53 -11.14
C SER A 52 14.62 -11.06 -12.56
N GLU A 53 15.82 -11.32 -13.09
CA GLU A 53 16.12 -11.05 -14.51
C GLU A 53 15.22 -11.87 -15.46
N ASP A 54 14.80 -13.05 -15.01
CA ASP A 54 13.87 -13.94 -15.71
C ASP A 54 12.42 -13.43 -15.69
N THR A 55 12.08 -12.50 -14.78
CA THR A 55 10.73 -11.90 -14.71
C THR A 55 10.36 -11.26 -16.05
N PHE A 56 11.35 -10.70 -16.75
CA PHE A 56 11.18 -10.09 -18.07
C PHE A 56 11.03 -11.12 -19.19
N ASP A 57 11.56 -12.33 -19.02
CA ASP A 57 11.55 -13.35 -20.06
C ASP A 57 10.18 -14.07 -20.12
N GLN A 58 9.38 -14.01 -19.06
CA GLN A 58 8.04 -14.60 -18.98
C GLN A 58 6.94 -13.85 -19.76
N ILE A 59 7.23 -12.67 -20.32
CA ILE A 59 6.25 -11.92 -21.12
C ILE A 59 6.10 -12.57 -22.51
N PRO A 60 4.90 -12.94 -22.96
CA PRO A 60 4.68 -13.44 -24.31
C PRO A 60 5.10 -12.40 -25.38
N GLU A 61 5.83 -12.85 -26.42
CA GLU A 61 6.36 -11.99 -27.49
C GLU A 61 5.27 -11.23 -28.29
N ASN A 62 4.02 -11.71 -28.26
CA ASN A 62 2.89 -11.16 -29.01
C ASN A 62 1.88 -10.38 -28.14
N SER A 63 2.31 -9.83 -27.01
CA SER A 63 1.48 -8.98 -26.15
C SER A 63 1.21 -7.63 -26.83
N SER A 64 0.06 -7.50 -27.50
CA SER A 64 -0.37 -6.24 -28.13
C SER A 64 -0.78 -5.17 -27.10
N TYR A 65 -0.67 -3.92 -27.51
CA TYR A 65 -0.60 -2.66 -26.73
C TYR A 65 -1.83 -2.26 -25.90
N THR A 66 -2.78 -3.17 -25.63
CA THR A 66 -4.04 -2.77 -24.94
C THR A 66 -4.42 -3.61 -23.74
N GLU A 67 -3.89 -4.83 -23.57
CA GLU A 67 -4.32 -5.72 -22.47
C GLU A 67 -3.20 -6.52 -21.79
N ASN A 68 -1.94 -6.44 -22.24
CA ASN A 68 -0.88 -7.36 -21.82
C ASN A 68 0.42 -6.68 -21.37
N HIS A 69 0.36 -5.51 -20.71
CA HIS A 69 1.56 -4.97 -20.09
C HIS A 69 1.92 -5.77 -18.84
N LEU A 70 3.16 -6.27 -18.76
CA LEU A 70 3.65 -6.83 -17.51
C LEU A 70 3.72 -5.70 -16.48
N GLU A 71 3.01 -5.89 -15.38
CA GLU A 71 3.04 -5.00 -14.24
C GLU A 71 3.93 -5.60 -13.15
N LEU A 72 5.07 -4.99 -12.90
CA LEU A 72 6.06 -5.58 -12.00
C LEU A 72 5.77 -5.37 -10.53
N LEU A 73 5.31 -4.16 -10.17
CA LEU A 73 5.23 -3.75 -8.76
C LEU A 73 3.79 -3.55 -8.30
N HIS A 74 2.94 -2.89 -9.09
CA HIS A 74 1.57 -2.59 -8.70
C HIS A 74 1.54 -1.83 -7.36
N VAL A 75 1.98 -0.58 -7.41
CA VAL A 75 1.99 0.31 -6.25
C VAL A 75 0.57 0.79 -5.94
N ASN A 76 0.15 0.63 -4.68
CA ASN A 76 -1.22 0.97 -4.26
C ASN A 76 -1.31 2.13 -3.27
N SER A 77 -0.20 2.55 -2.66
CA SER A 77 -0.20 3.62 -1.66
C SER A 77 1.13 4.36 -1.62
N PHE A 78 1.06 5.66 -1.36
CA PHE A 78 2.21 6.56 -1.34
C PHE A 78 1.98 7.66 -0.28
N TYR A 79 2.75 7.62 0.81
CA TYR A 79 2.61 8.54 1.93
C TYR A 79 3.95 9.16 2.33
N GLN A 80 3.90 10.40 2.78
CA GLN A 80 5.03 11.05 3.45
C GLN A 80 5.06 10.61 4.91
N ILE A 81 6.25 10.30 5.43
CA ILE A 81 6.45 10.04 6.86
C ILE A 81 6.31 11.37 7.61
N PRO A 82 5.36 11.48 8.55
CA PRO A 82 5.15 12.71 9.30
C PRO A 82 6.28 12.94 10.30
N LYS A 83 6.30 14.14 10.88
CA LYS A 83 7.09 14.42 12.07
C LYS A 83 6.74 13.42 13.18
N GLN A 84 7.77 12.81 13.76
CA GLN A 84 7.59 11.78 14.79
C GLN A 84 7.58 12.39 16.19
N ASN A 85 6.65 11.93 17.02
CA ASN A 85 6.53 12.27 18.45
C ASN A 85 7.62 11.62 19.29
N LYS A 86 8.21 10.53 18.80
CA LYS A 86 9.26 9.75 19.47
C LYS A 86 10.46 9.63 18.56
N ILE A 87 11.65 9.61 19.15
CA ILE A 87 12.89 9.32 18.41
C ILE A 87 12.80 7.89 17.90
N ASN A 88 12.81 7.72 16.58
CA ASN A 88 12.81 6.42 15.94
C ASN A 88 14.26 5.92 15.79
N SER A 89 14.51 4.68 16.21
CA SER A 89 15.80 4.01 16.00
C SER A 89 16.08 3.70 14.52
N ASN A 90 15.03 3.61 13.69
CA ASN A 90 15.17 3.36 12.27
C ASN A 90 15.54 4.64 11.52
N LYS A 91 16.84 4.80 11.25
CA LYS A 91 17.40 5.98 10.55
C LYS A 91 16.79 6.27 9.17
N PHE A 92 16.14 5.29 8.55
CA PHE A 92 15.52 5.46 7.24
C PHE A 92 14.05 5.86 7.35
N PHE A 93 13.36 5.49 8.43
CA PHE A 93 11.96 5.83 8.65
C PHE A 93 11.84 7.13 9.45
N LYS A 94 12.20 8.25 8.80
CA LYS A 94 12.25 9.58 9.40
C LYS A 94 11.34 10.55 8.65
N GLU A 95 11.05 11.68 9.29
CA GLU A 95 10.27 12.79 8.70
C GLU A 95 10.73 13.14 7.28
N ASN A 96 9.77 13.49 6.42
CA ASN A 96 9.91 13.87 5.01
C ASN A 96 10.38 12.78 4.04
N ASN A 97 10.88 11.63 4.51
CA ASN A 97 10.97 10.45 3.66
C ASN A 97 9.56 9.96 3.30
N TYR A 98 9.47 8.99 2.39
CA TYR A 98 8.18 8.46 1.92
C TYR A 98 8.12 6.95 2.06
N VAL A 99 6.92 6.44 2.26
CA VAL A 99 6.62 5.01 2.22
C VAL A 99 5.72 4.72 1.03
N VAL A 100 6.02 3.62 0.36
CA VAL A 100 5.27 3.12 -0.78
C VAL A 100 5.23 1.61 -0.70
N ASN A 101 4.07 1.00 -0.96
CA ASN A 101 3.98 -0.46 -1.04
C ASN A 101 4.03 -0.94 -2.49
N SER A 102 4.36 -2.20 -2.68
CA SER A 102 4.11 -2.94 -3.91
C SER A 102 3.35 -4.21 -3.58
N SER A 103 2.21 -4.38 -4.23
CA SER A 103 1.39 -5.58 -4.10
C SER A 103 2.10 -6.79 -4.71
N ASN A 104 2.62 -6.66 -5.93
CA ASN A 104 3.23 -7.76 -6.68
C ASN A 104 4.57 -8.19 -6.06
N ALA A 105 5.35 -7.24 -5.53
CA ALA A 105 6.57 -7.57 -4.80
C ALA A 105 6.31 -7.96 -3.34
N SER A 106 5.12 -7.68 -2.79
CA SER A 106 4.82 -7.87 -1.36
C SER A 106 5.82 -7.17 -0.42
N HIS A 107 6.28 -5.98 -0.79
CA HIS A 107 7.24 -5.19 -0.04
C HIS A 107 6.74 -3.77 0.20
N VAL A 108 7.29 -3.13 1.23
CA VAL A 108 7.22 -1.69 1.44
C VAL A 108 8.61 -1.10 1.22
N PHE A 109 8.67 -0.09 0.36
CA PHE A 109 9.89 0.68 0.10
C PHE A 109 9.83 1.98 0.90
N VAL A 110 10.99 2.38 1.42
CA VAL A 110 11.19 3.72 1.97
C VAL A 110 12.02 4.51 0.98
N LEU A 111 11.48 5.63 0.51
CA LEU A 111 12.16 6.58 -0.39
C LEU A 111 12.72 7.74 0.43
N ASN A 112 13.84 8.31 -0.01
CA ASN A 112 14.39 9.49 0.66
C ASN A 112 13.52 10.75 0.44
N GLU A 113 13.80 11.78 1.25
CA GLU A 113 13.16 13.09 1.18
C GLU A 113 13.22 13.76 -0.20
N SER A 114 14.31 13.59 -0.94
CA SER A 114 14.46 14.11 -2.31
C SER A 114 13.62 13.34 -3.34
N LEU A 115 13.01 12.22 -2.96
CA LEU A 115 12.23 11.34 -3.82
C LEU A 115 13.04 10.89 -5.05
N ASP A 116 14.31 10.54 -4.87
CA ASP A 116 15.22 10.13 -5.97
C ASP A 116 15.71 8.68 -5.85
N LYS A 117 15.63 8.08 -4.65
CA LYS A 117 16.10 6.71 -4.42
C LYS A 117 15.37 5.99 -3.29
N ILE A 118 15.39 4.67 -3.39
CA ILE A 118 14.99 3.76 -2.32
C ILE A 118 16.14 3.69 -1.29
N VAL A 119 15.83 3.94 -0.02
CA VAL A 119 16.78 3.90 1.11
C VAL A 119 16.59 2.73 2.05
N ALA A 120 15.40 2.11 2.07
CA ALA A 120 15.15 0.88 2.83
C ALA A 120 14.05 0.01 2.20
N LEU A 121 14.05 -1.26 2.62
CA LEU A 121 13.07 -2.29 2.28
C LEU A 121 12.48 -2.88 3.55
N ILE A 122 11.17 -3.16 3.53
CA ILE A 122 10.43 -3.77 4.63
C ILE A 122 9.57 -4.91 4.03
N PRO A 123 9.73 -6.16 4.50
CA PRO A 123 10.79 -6.62 5.41
C PRO A 123 12.18 -6.53 4.76
N LYS A 124 13.25 -6.64 5.56
CA LYS A 124 14.61 -6.76 5.03
C LYS A 124 14.80 -8.15 4.41
N VAL A 125 15.29 -8.21 3.17
CA VAL A 125 15.50 -9.42 2.34
C VAL A 125 16.31 -10.53 3.02
N LYS A 126 17.14 -10.20 4.03
CA LYS A 126 18.01 -11.17 4.72
C LYS A 126 17.26 -12.18 5.59
N ASP A 127 15.99 -11.96 5.88
CA ASP A 127 15.24 -12.83 6.75
C ASP A 127 14.38 -13.82 5.94
N LYS A 128 15.04 -14.82 5.35
CA LYS A 128 14.41 -15.89 4.56
C LYS A 128 13.32 -16.64 5.33
N ASN A 129 13.36 -16.62 6.66
CA ASN A 129 12.37 -17.23 7.55
C ASN A 129 11.24 -16.26 7.95
N ARG A 130 11.40 -14.95 7.73
CA ARG A 130 10.34 -13.92 7.84
C ARG A 130 9.66 -13.60 6.51
N ILE A 131 9.97 -14.31 5.42
CA ILE A 131 9.16 -14.27 4.19
C ILE A 131 7.84 -15.04 4.44
N LYS A 132 7.02 -14.51 5.36
CA LYS A 132 5.58 -14.71 5.43
C LYS A 132 4.83 -13.46 4.93
N PHE A 133 5.54 -12.51 4.31
CA PHE A 133 4.97 -11.48 3.45
C PHE A 133 4.84 -12.01 2.01
N PHE A 134 4.23 -13.19 1.82
CA PHE A 134 3.61 -13.53 0.52
C PHE A 134 2.17 -13.01 0.51
N SER A 135 2.07 -11.80 1.01
CA SER A 135 0.83 -11.10 1.25
C SER A 135 0.68 -10.01 0.23
N ILE A 136 -0.47 -9.97 -0.40
CA ILE A 136 -0.87 -8.85 -1.25
C ILE A 136 -1.08 -7.64 -0.33
N ILE A 137 -0.04 -6.82 -0.17
CA ILE A 137 -0.10 -5.58 0.59
C ILE A 137 -0.80 -4.55 -0.29
N HIS A 138 -1.88 -3.95 0.20
CA HIS A 138 -2.66 -2.97 -0.56
C HIS A 138 -2.49 -1.53 -0.08
N ASP A 139 -2.21 -1.34 1.20
CA ASP A 139 -2.12 -0.01 1.78
C ASP A 139 -1.12 -0.03 2.92
N VAL A 140 -0.37 1.06 3.04
CA VAL A 140 0.54 1.27 4.16
C VAL A 140 0.43 2.70 4.64
N GLN A 141 0.43 2.93 5.94
CA GLN A 141 0.37 4.29 6.49
C GLN A 141 1.39 4.49 7.61
N PRO A 142 2.27 5.50 7.52
CA PRO A 142 3.19 5.83 8.59
C PRO A 142 2.45 6.61 9.69
N THR A 143 2.71 6.32 10.97
CA THR A 143 2.10 7.04 12.09
C THR A 143 3.05 8.11 12.66
N PRO A 144 2.53 9.15 13.33
CA PRO A 144 3.35 10.09 14.11
C PRO A 144 4.15 9.43 15.25
N ASN A 145 3.84 8.20 15.64
CA ASN A 145 4.63 7.48 16.65
C ASN A 145 5.77 6.66 16.02
N GLY A 146 5.95 6.74 14.70
CA GLY A 146 6.98 6.02 13.96
C GLY A 146 6.62 4.58 13.63
N GLU A 147 5.36 4.19 13.81
CA GLU A 147 4.84 2.86 13.45
C GLU A 147 4.46 2.81 11.97
N LEU A 148 4.26 1.61 11.45
CA LEU A 148 3.70 1.38 10.12
C LEU A 148 2.44 0.53 10.22
N ILE A 149 1.35 1.09 9.71
CA ILE A 149 0.09 0.37 9.54
C ILE A 149 0.13 -0.28 8.17
N VAL A 150 -0.29 -1.54 8.09
CA VAL A 150 -0.32 -2.33 6.85
C VAL A 150 -1.69 -2.94 6.71
N TYR A 151 -2.33 -2.69 5.56
CA TYR A 151 -3.50 -3.42 5.11
C TYR A 151 -3.05 -4.55 4.19
N ASN A 152 -3.29 -5.78 4.65
CA ASN A 152 -2.94 -7.00 3.96
C ASN A 152 -4.22 -7.63 3.39
N ASN A 153 -4.32 -7.76 2.07
CA ASN A 153 -5.48 -8.38 1.43
C ASN A 153 -5.59 -9.85 1.82
N TYR A 154 -4.52 -10.61 1.67
CA TYR A 154 -4.39 -11.98 2.16
C TYR A 154 -2.99 -12.52 1.87
N ASN A 155 -2.63 -13.60 2.57
CA ASN A 155 -1.47 -14.43 2.23
C ASN A 155 -1.87 -15.55 1.27
N VAL A 156 -1.20 -15.63 0.11
CA VAL A 156 -1.53 -16.60 -0.95
C VAL A 156 -1.28 -18.05 -0.56
N HIS A 157 -0.49 -18.31 0.49
CA HIS A 157 -0.17 -19.64 0.99
C HIS A 157 -1.05 -20.09 2.16
N ASP A 158 -1.88 -19.20 2.71
CA ASP A 158 -2.80 -19.57 3.78
C ASP A 158 -3.92 -20.45 3.20
N LYS A 159 -4.18 -21.61 3.83
CA LYS A 159 -5.28 -22.50 3.44
C LYS A 159 -6.65 -21.81 3.52
N ASN A 160 -6.78 -20.84 4.41
CA ASN A 160 -7.96 -20.01 4.61
C ASN A 160 -7.53 -18.55 4.58
N PRO A 161 -7.38 -17.94 3.40
CA PRO A 161 -6.89 -16.58 3.28
C PRO A 161 -7.87 -15.60 3.94
N LEU A 162 -7.32 -14.67 4.72
CA LEU A 162 -8.06 -13.59 5.39
C LEU A 162 -7.31 -12.27 5.20
N SER A 163 -8.06 -11.19 5.09
CA SER A 163 -7.49 -9.85 5.18
C SER A 163 -7.11 -9.54 6.63
N LYS A 164 -6.07 -8.71 6.78
CA LYS A 164 -5.56 -8.28 8.08
C LYS A 164 -5.19 -6.81 8.07
N ILE A 165 -5.35 -6.18 9.21
CA ILE A 165 -4.77 -4.88 9.51
C ILE A 165 -3.72 -5.11 10.58
N GLU A 166 -2.50 -4.69 10.31
CA GLU A 166 -1.37 -4.90 11.21
C GLU A 166 -0.69 -3.56 11.50
N ILE A 167 -0.29 -3.34 12.75
CA ILE A 167 0.58 -2.23 13.13
C ILE A 167 1.91 -2.83 13.54
N TYR A 168 2.97 -2.39 12.88
CA TYR A 168 4.33 -2.77 13.21
C TYR A 168 5.03 -1.67 13.99
N ASP A 169 5.94 -2.08 14.87
CA ASP A 169 6.86 -1.17 15.54
C ASP A 169 7.78 -0.45 14.55
N SER A 170 8.53 0.52 15.05
CA SER A 170 9.28 1.44 14.21
C SER A 170 10.49 0.83 13.49
N ASN A 171 10.89 -0.36 13.92
CA ASN A 171 11.91 -1.19 13.26
C ASN A 171 11.29 -2.24 12.32
N PHE A 172 9.96 -2.38 12.30
CA PHE A 172 9.21 -3.36 11.53
C PHE A 172 9.57 -4.81 11.86
N GLU A 173 9.89 -5.06 13.12
CA GLU A 173 10.29 -6.38 13.63
C GLU A 173 9.21 -7.01 14.51
N LYS A 174 8.31 -6.19 15.09
CA LYS A 174 7.27 -6.64 15.99
C LYS A 174 5.91 -6.10 15.56
N THR A 175 4.95 -7.01 15.41
CA THR A 175 3.52 -6.65 15.31
C THR A 175 3.03 -6.21 16.68
N LEU A 176 2.62 -4.94 16.80
CA LEU A 176 2.06 -4.33 18.00
C LEU A 176 0.55 -4.57 18.12
N PHE A 177 -0.13 -4.64 16.97
CA PHE A 177 -1.55 -4.88 16.84
C PHE A 177 -1.81 -5.68 15.57
N SER A 178 -2.75 -6.62 15.63
CA SER A 178 -3.23 -7.36 14.47
C SER A 178 -4.73 -7.53 14.60
N TYR A 179 -5.44 -7.26 13.51
CA TYR A 179 -6.88 -7.42 13.43
C TYR A 179 -7.26 -8.29 12.25
N THR A 180 -8.06 -9.32 12.52
CA THR A 180 -8.75 -10.16 11.54
C THR A 180 -10.09 -10.59 12.14
N ARG A 181 -11.12 -10.83 11.32
CA ARG A 181 -12.48 -11.15 11.79
C ARG A 181 -12.68 -12.67 11.76
N GLU A 182 -12.70 -13.34 12.92
CA GLU A 182 -12.57 -14.81 12.98
C GLU A 182 -13.84 -15.67 12.66
N ASN A 183 -15.09 -15.14 12.55
CA ASN A 183 -16.26 -15.78 11.86
C ASN A 183 -17.61 -15.02 12.08
N PRO A 184 -18.69 -15.15 11.24
CA PRO A 184 -18.86 -15.84 9.94
C PRO A 184 -19.03 -14.93 8.71
N GLU A 185 -19.03 -13.60 8.82
CA GLU A 185 -18.81 -12.72 7.66
C GLU A 185 -17.30 -12.52 7.52
N ARG A 186 -16.63 -13.45 6.84
CA ARG A 186 -15.16 -13.49 6.69
C ARG A 186 -14.65 -12.19 6.07
N PHE A 187 -13.79 -11.47 6.79
CA PHE A 187 -13.06 -10.32 6.27
C PHE A 187 -12.00 -10.79 5.26
N LEU A 188 -12.36 -10.73 3.99
CA LEU A 188 -11.47 -11.03 2.88
C LEU A 188 -11.77 -10.10 1.71
N SER A 189 -10.95 -9.06 1.57
CA SER A 189 -10.89 -8.29 0.33
C SER A 189 -9.71 -8.78 -0.48
N LYS A 190 -9.94 -9.37 -1.64
CA LYS A 190 -8.86 -9.99 -2.45
C LYS A 190 -8.11 -8.99 -3.32
N ILE A 191 -8.84 -8.03 -3.87
CA ILE A 191 -8.34 -7.19 -4.97
C ILE A 191 -8.00 -5.77 -4.52
N ALA A 192 -8.61 -5.32 -3.43
CA ALA A 192 -8.49 -3.95 -2.98
C ALA A 192 -8.80 -3.82 -1.49
N GLY A 193 -8.49 -2.67 -0.92
CA GLY A 193 -8.76 -2.36 0.47
C GLY A 193 -8.04 -1.12 0.93
N GLY A 194 -8.16 -0.81 2.20
CA GLY A 194 -7.56 0.38 2.77
C GLY A 194 -7.87 0.47 4.24
N VAL A 195 -7.00 1.15 4.95
CA VAL A 195 -7.15 1.45 6.36
C VAL A 195 -6.79 2.90 6.59
N GLN A 196 -7.59 3.60 7.37
CA GLN A 196 -7.28 4.93 7.87
C GLN A 196 -7.25 4.88 9.39
N PHE A 197 -6.17 5.37 9.97
CA PHE A 197 -6.01 5.47 11.41
C PHE A 197 -6.23 6.90 11.89
N PHE A 198 -6.86 7.03 13.06
CA PHE A 198 -7.12 8.30 13.71
C PHE A 198 -6.32 8.43 15.00
N SER A 199 -6.05 9.67 15.41
CA SER A 199 -5.23 9.98 16.59
C SER A 199 -5.80 9.47 17.90
N ASP A 200 -7.10 9.20 17.97
CA ASP A 200 -7.77 8.62 19.15
C ASP A 200 -7.62 7.09 19.25
N GLY A 201 -6.94 6.47 18.28
CA GLY A 201 -6.71 5.03 18.21
C GLY A 201 -7.83 4.25 17.50
N THR A 202 -8.80 4.92 16.90
CA THR A 202 -9.83 4.28 16.08
C THR A 202 -9.33 4.06 14.65
N PHE A 203 -10.01 3.16 13.93
CA PHE A 203 -9.69 2.83 12.55
C PHE A 203 -10.94 2.83 11.70
N LEU A 204 -10.82 3.32 10.48
CA LEU A 204 -11.70 2.93 9.38
C LEU A 204 -10.99 1.94 8.50
N TYR A 205 -11.69 0.91 8.04
CA TYR A 205 -11.18 0.06 6.98
C TYR A 205 -12.28 -0.31 6.00
N SER A 206 -11.88 -0.54 4.76
CA SER A 206 -12.78 -0.97 3.70
C SER A 206 -12.72 -2.49 3.55
N GLU A 207 -13.89 -3.12 3.50
CA GLU A 207 -14.07 -4.50 3.10
C GLU A 207 -14.78 -4.52 1.73
N ILE A 208 -14.17 -5.20 0.76
CA ILE A 208 -14.70 -5.32 -0.60
C ILE A 208 -14.88 -6.81 -0.91
N ILE A 209 -16.13 -7.25 -0.91
CA ILE A 209 -16.53 -8.63 -1.17
C ILE A 209 -17.48 -8.62 -2.38
N ASN A 210 -17.02 -9.14 -3.52
CA ASN A 210 -17.77 -9.15 -4.77
C ASN A 210 -18.34 -7.75 -5.06
N ASP A 211 -19.63 -7.64 -5.42
CA ASP A 211 -20.37 -6.39 -5.75
C ASP A 211 -20.73 -5.51 -4.54
N HIS A 212 -20.21 -5.81 -3.36
CA HIS A 212 -20.51 -5.09 -2.14
C HIS A 212 -19.26 -4.51 -1.50
N SER A 213 -19.32 -3.23 -1.17
CA SER A 213 -18.31 -2.55 -0.37
C SER A 213 -18.90 -2.14 0.96
N LYS A 214 -18.23 -2.53 2.04
CA LYS A 214 -18.52 -2.08 3.40
C LYS A 214 -17.34 -1.25 3.87
N VAL A 215 -17.61 -0.23 4.68
CA VAL A 215 -16.60 0.44 5.49
C VAL A 215 -16.93 0.19 6.95
N HIS A 216 -15.94 -0.20 7.71
CA HIS A 216 -16.10 -0.50 9.12
C HIS A 216 -15.30 0.50 9.95
N TYR A 217 -15.93 1.00 11.00
CA TYR A 217 -15.31 1.81 12.03
C TYR A 217 -15.15 0.98 13.29
N ILE A 218 -13.91 0.82 13.73
CA ILE A 218 -13.54 0.00 14.88
C ILE A 218 -12.71 0.82 15.88
N ASN A 219 -12.76 0.44 17.16
CA ASN A 219 -11.90 1.06 18.17
C ASN A 219 -10.52 0.38 18.26
N LYS A 220 -9.66 0.91 19.14
CA LYS A 220 -8.31 0.38 19.41
C LYS A 220 -8.24 -1.06 19.92
N LYS A 221 -9.36 -1.61 20.38
CA LYS A 221 -9.47 -3.02 20.81
C LYS A 221 -9.92 -3.95 19.69
N GLY A 222 -10.22 -3.39 18.50
CA GLY A 222 -10.80 -4.14 17.38
C GLY A 222 -12.32 -4.34 17.50
N GLU A 223 -12.98 -3.66 18.44
CA GLU A 223 -14.43 -3.77 18.60
C GLU A 223 -15.12 -2.93 17.52
N LEU A 224 -16.10 -3.53 16.83
CA LEU A 224 -16.87 -2.86 15.79
C LEU A 224 -17.78 -1.78 16.40
N ILE A 225 -17.56 -0.53 16.01
CA ILE A 225 -18.40 0.61 16.40
C ILE A 225 -19.55 0.77 15.40
N LYS A 226 -19.24 0.79 14.10
CA LYS A 226 -20.23 1.06 13.03
C LYS A 226 -19.82 0.43 11.71
N THR A 227 -20.81 0.03 10.91
CA THR A 227 -20.63 -0.40 9.52
C THR A 227 -21.40 0.52 8.60
N PHE A 228 -20.78 0.93 7.51
CA PHE A 228 -21.38 1.70 6.42
C PHE A 228 -21.47 0.79 5.20
N ASN A 229 -22.68 0.60 4.67
CA ASN A 229 -22.87 -0.13 3.42
C ASN A 229 -22.78 0.87 2.27
N ILE A 230 -21.85 0.66 1.34
CA ILE A 230 -21.67 1.54 0.20
C ILE A 230 -22.14 0.83 -1.07
N LYS A 231 -23.11 1.45 -1.75
CA LYS A 231 -23.58 1.00 -3.06
C LYS A 231 -22.88 1.82 -4.13
N TRP A 232 -21.92 1.20 -4.82
CA TRP A 232 -21.24 1.82 -5.95
C TRP A 232 -21.82 1.28 -7.26
N PRO A 233 -21.99 2.14 -8.29
CA PRO A 233 -22.45 1.68 -9.60
C PRO A 233 -21.42 0.81 -10.34
N SER A 234 -20.15 0.85 -9.94
CA SER A 234 -19.14 -0.15 -10.33
C SER A 234 -18.06 -0.33 -9.25
N LEU A 235 -17.54 -1.55 -9.12
CA LEU A 235 -16.61 -1.91 -8.06
C LEU A 235 -15.33 -1.09 -8.08
N LEU A 236 -14.67 -1.06 -9.24
CA LEU A 236 -13.37 -0.42 -9.41
C LEU A 236 -13.46 1.10 -9.20
N LYS A 237 -14.56 1.71 -9.66
CA LYS A 237 -14.81 3.15 -9.47
C LYS A 237 -15.05 3.47 -7.99
N GLY A 238 -15.83 2.64 -7.30
CA GLY A 238 -16.09 2.78 -5.87
C GLY A 238 -14.84 2.67 -5.00
N VAL A 239 -13.95 1.74 -5.31
CA VAL A 239 -12.68 1.54 -4.58
C VAL A 239 -11.75 2.74 -4.74
N GLN A 240 -11.59 3.24 -5.96
CA GLN A 240 -10.75 4.41 -6.23
C GLN A 240 -11.35 5.67 -5.61
N GLU A 241 -12.68 5.84 -5.68
CA GLU A 241 -13.39 6.95 -5.03
C GLU A 241 -13.24 6.88 -3.50
N MET A 242 -13.30 5.70 -2.87
CA MET A 242 -13.09 5.56 -1.43
C MET A 242 -11.70 5.99 -0.95
N LYS A 243 -10.65 5.73 -1.73
CA LYS A 243 -9.30 6.28 -1.45
C LYS A 243 -9.21 7.77 -1.76
N ALA A 244 -9.80 8.21 -2.89
CA ALA A 244 -9.77 9.60 -3.32
C ALA A 244 -10.51 10.56 -2.38
N TYR A 245 -11.55 10.09 -1.70
CA TYR A 245 -12.28 10.91 -0.74
C TYR A 245 -11.55 11.13 0.57
N ASP A 246 -10.43 10.44 0.87
CA ASP A 246 -9.92 10.30 2.23
C ASP A 246 -11.04 9.71 3.12
N LEU A 247 -10.81 8.53 3.70
CA LEU A 247 -11.79 7.92 4.60
C LEU A 247 -12.21 8.89 5.73
N ALA A 248 -11.38 9.90 6.05
CA ALA A 248 -11.73 11.00 6.93
C ALA A 248 -12.84 11.93 6.40
N SER A 249 -12.89 12.26 5.11
CA SER A 249 -14.01 13.06 4.56
C SER A 249 -15.31 12.27 4.59
N PHE A 250 -15.24 10.95 4.36
CA PHE A 250 -16.40 10.07 4.46
C PHE A 250 -17.04 10.10 5.86
N ILE A 251 -16.23 10.13 6.94
CA ILE A 251 -16.73 10.31 8.32
C ILE A 251 -17.50 11.62 8.45
N LYS A 252 -16.91 12.73 8.00
CA LYS A 252 -17.49 14.07 8.15
C LYS A 252 -18.90 14.19 7.55
N PHE A 253 -19.19 13.42 6.49
CA PHE A 253 -20.50 13.41 5.83
C PHE A 253 -21.48 12.35 6.38
N ASN A 254 -21.00 11.30 7.05
CA ASN A 254 -21.83 10.12 7.40
C ASN A 254 -21.87 9.77 8.90
N ILE A 255 -21.13 10.48 9.74
CA ILE A 255 -21.22 10.40 11.21
C ILE A 255 -21.62 11.79 11.71
N PRO A 256 -22.89 12.00 12.09
CA PRO A 256 -23.26 13.22 12.81
C PRO A 256 -22.51 13.22 14.15
N TYR A 257 -21.80 14.32 14.43
CA TYR A 257 -21.19 14.60 15.74
C TYR A 257 -22.27 14.81 16.80
#